data_AF-U1RXP9-F1
#
_entry.id   AF-U1RXP9-F1
#
_cell.length_a   1.000
_cell.length_b   1.000
_cell.length_c   1.000
_cell.angle_alpha   90.00
_cell.angle_beta   90.00
_cell.angle_gamma   90.00
#
_symmetry.space_group_name_H-M   'P 1'
#
loop_
_entity.id
_entity.type
_entity.pdbx_description
1 polymer ?
#
loop_
_entity_poly.entity_id
_entity_poly.type
_entity_poly.pdbx_seq_one_letter_code
_entity_poly.pdbx_strand_id
1 'polypeptide(L)' 'MDLDGVVVTADAMHTQVNTAEWIVGRRGHYLLTPLGNQKTLHRTLTALP' A
#
# COMPACT_ATOMS: atom_id res chain seq x y z
N MET A 1 -15.35 5.17 7.44
CA MET A 1 -14.80 6.37 6.77
C MET A 1 -14.72 6.07 5.28
N ASP A 2 -15.22 6.99 4.46
CA ASP A 2 -15.01 6.98 3.00
C ASP A 2 -13.70 7.69 2.69
N LEU A 3 -12.92 7.16 1.75
CA LEU A 3 -11.60 7.68 1.38
C LEU A 3 -11.51 8.05 -0.11
N ASP A 4 -12.65 8.20 -0.81
CA ASP A 4 -12.65 8.63 -2.20
C ASP A 4 -11.91 9.97 -2.38
N GLY A 5 -10.96 9.98 -3.31
CA GLY A 5 -10.10 11.15 -3.58
C GLY A 5 -9.01 11.42 -2.53
N VAL A 6 -8.86 10.59 -1.50
CA VAL A 6 -7.84 10.74 -0.46
C VAL A 6 -6.60 9.91 -0.78
N VAL A 7 -5.42 10.51 -0.60
CA VAL A 7 -4.13 9.82 -0.62
C VAL A 7 -3.68 9.55 0.80
N VAL A 8 -3.45 8.28 1.12
CA VAL A 8 -2.90 7.85 2.40
C VAL A 8 -1.43 7.48 2.21
N THR A 9 -0.57 8.07 3.03
CA THR A 9 0.85 7.71 3.14
C THR A 9 1.08 7.00 4.47
N ALA A 10 1.80 5.88 4.46
CA ALA A 10 2.17 5.17 5.67
C ALA A 10 3.69 5.03 5.77
N ASP A 11 4.20 5.01 7.00
CA ASP A 11 5.60 4.70 7.24
C ASP A 11 5.86 3.20 6.99
N ALA A 12 7.12 2.87 6.76
CA ALA A 12 7.49 1.57 6.25
C ALA A 12 7.10 0.41 7.18
N MET A 13 6.97 0.63 8.48
CA MET A 13 6.57 -0.42 9.44
C MET A 13 5.10 -0.84 9.29
N HIS A 14 4.25 0.02 8.74
CA HIS A 14 2.82 -0.25 8.51
C HIS A 14 2.50 -0.69 7.08
N THR A 15 3.49 -1.12 6.29
CA THR A 15 3.27 -1.80 5.01
C THR A 15 2.78 -3.23 5.26
N GLN A 16 1.53 -3.36 5.70
CA GLN A 16 0.83 -4.63 5.78
C GLN A 16 -0.17 -4.72 4.63
N VAL A 17 -0.27 -5.89 4.00
CA VAL A 17 -1.23 -6.13 2.91
C VAL A 17 -2.65 -5.77 3.35
N ASN A 18 -3.02 -6.19 4.57
CA ASN A 18 -4.33 -5.89 5.15
C ASN A 18 -4.62 -4.38 5.26
N THR A 19 -3.62 -3.55 5.58
CA THR A 19 -3.77 -2.09 5.64
C THR A 19 -4.00 -1.52 4.24
N ALA A 20 -3.23 -1.97 3.24
CA ALA A 20 -3.42 -1.56 1.85
C ALA A 20 -4.80 -1.98 1.32
N GLU A 21 -5.22 -3.22 1.59
CA GLU A 21 -6.55 -3.73 1.22
C GLU A 21 -7.67 -2.92 1.87
N TRP A 22 -7.52 -2.54 3.15
CA TRP A 22 -8.51 -1.73 3.85
C TRP A 22 -8.68 -0.33 3.24
N ILE A 23 -7.58 0.30 2.80
CA ILE A 23 -7.56 1.62 2.17
C ILE A 23 -8.15 1.56 0.75
N VAL A 24 -7.67 0.63 -0.08
CA VAL A 24 -8.14 0.46 -1.47
C VAL A 24 -9.61 0.03 -1.50
N GLY A 25 -10.04 -0.84 -0.59
CA GLY A 25 -11.45 -1.24 -0.46
C GLY A 25 -12.40 -0.07 -0.11
N ARG A 26 -11.84 1.06 0.35
CA ARG A 26 -12.56 2.32 0.62
C ARG A 26 -12.31 3.39 -0.44
N ARG A 27 -11.79 3.00 -1.60
CA ARG A 27 -11.51 3.88 -2.76
C ARG A 27 -10.42 4.93 -2.49
N GLY A 28 -9.63 4.74 -1.43
CA GLY A 28 -8.46 5.57 -1.17
C GLY A 28 -7.26 5.14 -2.02
N HIS A 29 -6.39 6.09 -2.30
CA HIS A 29 -5.09 5.82 -2.93
C HIS A 29 -4.03 5.59 -1.86
N TYR A 30 -3.15 4.63 -2.08
CA TYR A 30 -2.12 4.25 -1.12
C TYR A 30 -0.73 4.37 -1.74
N LEU A 31 0.10 5.26 -1.18
CA LEU A 31 1.47 5.52 -1.63
C LEU A 31 2.46 5.12 -0.53
N LEU A 32 3.46 4.31 -0.89
CA LEU A 32 4.44 3.78 0.06
C LEU A 32 5.85 3.78 -0.52
N THR A 33 6.84 4.03 0.35
CA THR A 33 8.26 3.77 0.08
C THR A 33 8.63 2.47 0.80
N PRO A 34 8.94 1.38 0.07
CA PRO A 34 9.25 0.10 0.71
C PRO A 34 10.62 0.16 1.40
N LEU A 35 10.68 -0.14 2.70
CA LEU A 35 11.94 -0.24 3.47
C LEU A 35 12.45 -1.68 3.59
N GLY A 36 12.09 -2.54 2.63
CA GLY A 36 12.57 -3.93 2.56
C GLY A 36 11.96 -4.90 3.58
N ASN A 37 11.01 -4.48 4.40
CA ASN A 37 10.30 -5.36 5.35
C ASN A 37 9.34 -6.35 4.66
N GLN A 38 8.88 -6.04 3.44
CA GLN A 38 8.18 -6.98 2.56
C GLN A 38 9.16 -7.59 1.55
N LYS A 39 9.75 -8.74 1.90
CA LYS A 39 10.84 -9.39 1.16
C LYS A 39 10.57 -9.64 -0.32
N THR A 40 9.31 -9.83 -0.71
CA THR A 40 8.92 -10.15 -2.09
C THR A 40 8.30 -8.98 -2.83
N LEU A 41 8.00 -7.87 -2.14
CA LEU A 41 7.19 -6.78 -2.69
C LEU A 41 7.82 -6.18 -3.95
N HIS A 42 9.11 -5.85 -3.91
CA HIS A 42 9.81 -5.29 -5.07
C HIS A 42 9.69 -6.20 -6.30
N ARG A 43 9.97 -7.50 -6.12
CA ARG A 43 9.86 -8.50 -7.20
C ARG A 43 8.44 -8.60 -7.75
N THR A 44 7.43 -8.60 -6.86
CA THR A 44 6.02 -8.64 -7.25
C THR A 44 5.64 -7.40 -8.05
N LEU A 45 6.05 -6.21 -7.61
CA LEU A 45 5.74 -4.95 -8.30
C LEU A 45 6.41 -4.86 -9.67
N THR A 46 7.66 -5.32 -9.81
CA THR A 46 8.35 -5.35 -11.12
C THR A 46 7.77 -6.36 -12.12
N ALA A 47 6.90 -7.27 -11.67
CA ALA A 47 6.25 -8.28 -12.49
C ALA A 47 4.79 -7.94 -12.84
N LEU A 48 4.29 -6.77 -12.44
CA LEU A 48 2.99 -6.29 -12.86
C LEU A 48 2.99 -5.94 -14.36
N PRO A 49 1.88 -6.18 -15.08
CA PRO A 49 1.76 -5.86 -16.50
C PRO A 49 1.82 -4.35 -16.78
#